data_AF-A0AAC9IKZ8-F1
#
_entry.id   AF-A0AAC9IKZ8-F1
#
_cell.length_a   1.000
_cell.length_b   1.000
_cell.length_c   1.000
_cell.angle_alpha   90.00
_cell.angle_beta   90.00
_cell.angle_gamma   90.00
#
_symmetry.space_group_name_H-M   'P 1'
#
loop_
_entity.id
_entity.type
_entity.pdbx_description
1 polymer ?
#
loop_
_entity_poly.entity_id
_entity_poly.type
_entity_poly.pdbx_seq_one_letter_code
_entity_poly.pdbx_strand_id
1 'polypeptide(L)'
;MTKRILLFIIIIGSILGIFLFIHHNNTSPDHSYFKRIVVQQDTININIDFNRIQLNEEDFIEAIPTFNNRNKEYLQQDYNSDTSLVQEYITFHLEELQREELASLGINNLSKEDNTILYQKLKLVHIWLYPVDELNKKYYLVFDYSIGKEYADAVIGIRTDLQGHLIDINWES
;
A
#
# COMPACT_ATOMS: atom_id res chain seq x y z
N MET A 1 -7.63 -42.27 -27.66
CA MET A 1 -6.70 -41.24 -28.15
C MET A 1 -6.42 -40.30 -27.01
N THR A 2 -5.41 -40.61 -26.22
CA THR A 2 -5.12 -39.99 -24.92
C THR A 2 -3.79 -39.26 -25.08
N LYS A 3 -3.80 -37.93 -25.16
CA LYS A 3 -2.56 -37.14 -25.14
C LYS A 3 -2.24 -36.76 -23.69
N ARG A 4 -1.27 -37.48 -23.13
CA ARG A 4 -0.54 -37.07 -21.93
C ARG A 4 0.36 -35.90 -22.32
N ILE A 5 0.19 -34.75 -21.67
CA ILE A 5 1.15 -33.65 -21.76
C ILE A 5 2.15 -33.83 -20.63
N LEU A 6 3.40 -34.02 -21.03
CA LEU A 6 4.57 -34.17 -20.19
C LEU A 6 4.96 -32.78 -19.66
N LEU A 7 4.83 -32.53 -18.36
CA LEU A 7 5.37 -31.32 -17.74
C LEU A 7 6.86 -31.56 -17.46
N PHE A 8 7.73 -30.82 -18.15
CA PHE A 8 9.16 -30.81 -17.85
C PHE A 8 9.39 -30.06 -16.54
N ILE A 9 9.80 -30.78 -15.51
CA ILE A 9 10.37 -30.22 -14.29
C ILE A 9 11.85 -29.98 -14.57
N ILE A 10 12.25 -28.72 -14.69
CA ILE A 10 13.65 -28.32 -14.54
C ILE A 10 13.81 -27.78 -13.13
N ILE A 11 14.42 -28.57 -12.25
CA ILE A 11 14.94 -28.12 -10.96
C ILE A 11 16.36 -27.64 -11.21
N ILE A 12 16.58 -26.33 -11.08
CA ILE A 12 17.91 -25.79 -10.74
C ILE A 12 17.70 -24.87 -9.55
N GLY A 13 18.30 -25.27 -8.43
CA GLY A 13 18.08 -24.67 -7.13
C GLY A 13 18.70 -23.29 -6.98
N SER A 14 18.00 -22.45 -6.25
CA SER A 14 18.49 -21.41 -5.35
C SER A 14 17.29 -21.03 -4.49
N ILE A 15 17.49 -20.89 -3.19
CA ILE A 15 16.45 -20.61 -2.18
C ILE A 15 15.69 -19.34 -2.61
N LEU A 16 14.51 -19.52 -3.21
CA LEU A 16 13.63 -18.43 -3.61
C LEU A 16 12.35 -18.66 -2.82
N GLY A 17 12.04 -17.71 -1.94
CA GLY A 17 10.81 -17.71 -1.15
C GLY A 17 9.64 -18.05 -2.06
N ILE A 18 8.82 -19.02 -1.63
CA ILE A 18 7.57 -19.35 -2.28
C ILE A 18 6.68 -18.12 -2.11
N PHE A 19 6.78 -17.17 -3.04
CA PHE A 19 5.76 -16.16 -3.26
C PHE A 19 4.53 -16.92 -3.73
N LEU A 20 3.61 -17.18 -2.80
CA LEU A 20 2.25 -17.55 -3.14
C LEU A 20 1.66 -16.37 -3.90
N PHE A 21 1.76 -16.43 -5.22
CA PHE A 21 1.10 -15.50 -6.13
C PHE A 21 -0.41 -15.76 -6.02
N ILE A 22 -1.08 -15.06 -5.11
CA ILE A 22 -2.54 -15.00 -5.08
C ILE A 22 -2.94 -14.32 -6.37
N HIS A 23 -3.56 -15.06 -7.28
CA HIS A 23 -4.10 -14.53 -8.53
C HIS A 23 -5.29 -13.63 -8.19
N HIS A 24 -5.03 -12.36 -7.87
CA HIS A 24 -6.05 -11.33 -7.90
C HIS A 24 -6.41 -11.08 -9.35
N ASN A 25 -7.71 -11.08 -9.67
CA ASN A 25 -8.21 -10.53 -10.92
C ASN A 25 -7.96 -9.01 -10.87
N ASN A 26 -6.74 -8.59 -11.22
CA ASN A 26 -6.30 -7.20 -11.24
C ASN A 26 -7.01 -6.46 -12.38
N THR A 27 -8.24 -6.02 -12.13
CA THR A 27 -8.80 -4.89 -12.87
C THR A 27 -8.11 -3.62 -12.35
N SER A 28 -7.49 -2.86 -13.25
CA SER A 28 -6.90 -1.56 -12.90
C SER A 28 -8.00 -0.62 -12.35
N PRO A 29 -7.72 0.24 -11.36
CA PRO A 29 -8.69 1.22 -10.89
C PRO A 29 -9.20 2.09 -12.03
N ASP A 30 -10.52 2.26 -12.11
CA ASP A 30 -11.13 3.26 -12.98
C ASP A 30 -10.79 4.65 -12.43
N HIS A 31 -10.02 5.45 -13.18
CA HIS A 31 -9.59 6.79 -12.77
C HIS A 31 -10.65 7.89 -12.94
N SER A 32 -11.86 7.56 -13.44
CA SER A 32 -12.92 8.54 -13.68
C SER A 32 -13.43 9.25 -12.42
N TYR A 33 -13.17 8.70 -11.23
CA TYR A 33 -13.56 9.27 -9.93
C TYR A 33 -12.42 9.97 -9.20
N PHE A 34 -11.31 10.26 -9.89
CA PHE A 34 -10.15 10.88 -9.28
C PHE A 34 -10.47 12.31 -8.78
N LYS A 35 -10.28 12.54 -7.49
CA LYS A 35 -10.47 13.83 -6.83
C LYS A 35 -9.33 14.11 -5.87
N ARG A 36 -8.92 15.37 -5.80
CA ARG A 36 -8.02 15.87 -4.75
C ARG A 36 -8.84 16.48 -3.63
N ILE A 37 -8.57 16.07 -2.40
CA ILE A 37 -9.18 16.61 -1.18
C ILE A 37 -8.10 17.08 -0.22
N VAL A 38 -8.49 17.96 0.70
CA VAL A 38 -7.64 18.40 1.81
C VAL A 38 -8.28 17.87 3.09
N VAL A 39 -7.54 17.03 3.81
CA VAL A 39 -7.95 16.51 5.12
C VAL A 39 -6.93 16.98 6.12
N GLN A 40 -7.37 17.79 7.09
CA GLN A 40 -6.49 18.52 8.00
C GLN A 40 -5.50 19.43 7.24
N GLN A 41 -4.24 19.03 7.14
CA GLN A 41 -3.18 19.75 6.42
C GLN A 41 -2.61 18.96 5.24
N ASP A 42 -3.07 17.71 5.06
CA ASP A 42 -2.57 16.83 4.01
C ASP A 42 -3.48 16.88 2.78
N THR A 43 -2.84 16.87 1.62
CA THR A 43 -3.51 16.73 0.34
C THR A 43 -3.55 15.25 -0.03
N ILE A 44 -4.75 14.71 -0.17
CA ILE A 44 -4.98 13.29 -0.46
C ILE A 44 -5.70 13.20 -1.80
N ASN A 45 -5.27 12.29 -2.69
CA ASN A 45 -6.08 11.97 -3.85
C ASN A 45 -6.96 10.76 -3.55
N ILE A 46 -8.25 10.86 -3.83
CA ILE A 46 -9.20 9.76 -3.70
C ILE A 46 -9.66 9.34 -5.10
N ASN A 47 -9.87 8.06 -5.28
CA ASN A 47 -10.50 7.51 -6.48
C ASN A 47 -11.54 6.48 -6.05
N ILE A 48 -12.74 6.97 -5.73
CA ILE A 48 -13.82 6.21 -5.11
C ILE A 48 -15.13 6.51 -5.83
N ASP A 49 -15.74 5.46 -6.37
CA ASP A 49 -17.11 5.50 -6.88
C ASP A 49 -18.09 5.34 -5.70
N PHE A 50 -18.44 6.45 -5.04
CA PHE A 50 -19.34 6.45 -3.87
C PHE A 50 -20.73 5.87 -4.17
N ASN A 51 -21.22 6.04 -5.40
CA ASN A 51 -22.50 5.48 -5.83
C ASN A 51 -22.47 3.95 -5.84
N ARG A 52 -21.34 3.38 -6.25
CA ARG A 52 -21.15 1.92 -6.34
C ARG A 52 -21.14 1.23 -4.99
N ILE A 53 -20.60 1.89 -3.96
CA ILE A 53 -20.55 1.39 -2.58
C ILE A 53 -21.66 1.93 -1.68
N GLN A 54 -22.54 2.79 -2.20
CA GLN A 54 -23.65 3.40 -1.46
C GLN A 54 -23.18 4.10 -0.16
N LEU A 55 -22.01 4.74 -0.21
CA LEU A 55 -21.49 5.55 0.87
C LEU A 55 -21.72 7.03 0.57
N ASN A 56 -21.98 7.81 1.62
CA ASN A 56 -21.98 9.27 1.52
C ASN A 56 -20.52 9.77 1.45
N GLU A 57 -20.22 10.62 0.47
CA GLU A 57 -18.86 11.15 0.26
C GLU A 57 -18.40 12.05 1.41
N GLU A 58 -19.28 12.92 1.94
CA GLU A 58 -18.95 13.83 3.03
C GLU A 58 -18.65 13.07 4.32
N ASP A 59 -19.50 12.11 4.68
CA ASP A 59 -19.30 11.23 5.85
C ASP A 59 -17.99 10.44 5.72
N PHE A 60 -17.68 9.94 4.50
CA PHE A 60 -16.44 9.22 4.27
C PHE A 60 -15.21 10.12 4.44
N ILE A 61 -15.24 11.34 3.88
CA ILE A 61 -14.16 12.31 4.00
C ILE A 61 -13.94 12.69 5.47
N GLU A 62 -15.02 12.89 6.24
CA GLU A 62 -14.93 13.16 7.67
C GLU A 62 -14.32 11.97 8.46
N ALA A 63 -14.54 10.74 7.99
CA ALA A 63 -13.99 9.53 8.61
C ALA A 63 -12.52 9.23 8.25
N ILE A 64 -11.93 9.87 7.24
CA ILE A 64 -10.55 9.62 6.80
C ILE A 64 -9.52 9.70 7.95
N PRO A 65 -9.54 10.69 8.85
CA PRO A 65 -8.62 10.72 9.99
C PRO A 65 -8.71 9.47 10.89
N THR A 66 -9.91 8.93 11.08
CA THR A 66 -10.13 7.71 11.86
C THR A 66 -9.54 6.48 11.15
N PHE A 67 -9.77 6.35 9.84
CA PHE A 67 -9.13 5.30 9.04
C PHE A 67 -7.60 5.41 9.08
N ASN A 68 -7.07 6.62 8.89
CA ASN A 68 -5.63 6.87 8.90
C ASN A 68 -4.99 6.50 10.23
N ASN A 69 -5.60 6.85 11.37
CA ASN A 69 -5.09 6.48 12.69
C ASN A 69 -5.03 4.97 12.87
N ARG A 70 -6.11 4.25 12.51
CA ARG A 70 -6.13 2.78 12.58
C ARG A 70 -5.11 2.15 11.64
N ASN A 71 -4.96 2.67 10.43
CA ASN A 71 -3.98 2.18 9.46
C ASN A 71 -2.54 2.39 9.96
N LYS A 72 -2.26 3.49 10.65
CA LYS A 72 -0.96 3.70 11.32
C LYS A 72 -0.71 2.68 12.41
N GLU A 73 -1.73 2.25 13.15
CA GLU A 73 -1.60 1.14 14.10
C GLU A 73 -1.24 -0.17 13.39
N TYR A 74 -1.87 -0.47 12.23
CA TYR A 74 -1.52 -1.65 11.43
C TYR A 74 -0.09 -1.58 10.88
N LEU A 75 0.33 -0.43 10.32
CA LEU A 75 1.70 -0.22 9.87
C LEU A 75 2.71 -0.38 11.02
N GLN A 76 2.38 0.11 12.22
CA GLN A 76 3.24 0.00 13.39
C GLN A 76 3.34 -1.45 13.89
N GLN A 77 2.25 -2.21 13.84
CA GLN A 77 2.23 -3.63 14.18
C GLN A 77 3.09 -4.43 13.21
N ASP A 78 2.95 -4.20 11.90
CA ASP A 78 3.78 -4.84 10.89
C ASP A 78 5.25 -4.48 11.06
N TYR A 79 5.57 -3.20 11.22
CA TYR A 79 6.95 -2.73 11.46
C TYR A 79 7.65 -3.39 12.64
N ASN A 80 6.90 -3.87 13.63
CA ASN A 80 7.43 -4.55 14.82
C ASN A 80 7.47 -6.09 14.68
N SER A 81 7.00 -6.64 13.55
CA SER A 81 6.98 -8.08 13.29
C SER A 81 8.31 -8.57 12.69
N ASP A 82 8.54 -9.88 12.79
CA ASP A 82 9.76 -10.52 12.25
C ASP A 82 9.77 -10.57 10.71
N THR A 83 8.60 -10.49 10.07
CA THR A 83 8.41 -10.53 8.61
C THR A 83 7.67 -9.28 8.16
N SER A 84 8.32 -8.13 8.28
CA SER A 84 7.69 -6.82 8.07
C SER A 84 7.89 -6.29 6.65
N LEU A 85 6.78 -6.14 5.92
CA LEU A 85 6.77 -5.45 4.64
C LEU A 85 7.03 -3.95 4.79
N VAL A 86 6.67 -3.36 5.93
CA VAL A 86 7.02 -1.96 6.23
C VAL A 86 8.52 -1.78 6.42
N GLN A 87 9.21 -2.71 7.10
CA GLN A 87 10.68 -2.66 7.21
C GLN A 87 11.34 -2.87 5.85
N GLU A 88 10.81 -3.78 5.01
CA GLU A 88 11.30 -3.96 3.63
C GLU A 88 11.16 -2.68 2.81
N TYR A 89 9.99 -2.05 2.83
CA TYR A 89 9.76 -0.76 2.17
C TYR A 89 10.73 0.33 2.65
N ILE A 90 10.94 0.45 3.97
CA ILE A 90 11.85 1.46 4.54
C ILE A 90 13.30 1.17 4.16
N THR A 91 13.71 -0.10 4.21
CA THR A 91 15.07 -0.51 3.84
C THR A 91 15.34 -0.23 2.37
N PHE A 92 14.41 -0.56 1.48
CA PHE A 92 14.49 -0.24 0.05
C PHE A 92 14.78 1.25 -0.18
N HIS A 93 14.03 2.16 0.47
CA HIS A 93 14.26 3.59 0.29
C HIS A 93 15.59 4.07 0.88
N LEU A 94 16.03 3.50 2.02
CA LEU A 94 17.32 3.85 2.61
C LEU A 94 18.50 3.40 1.72
N GLU A 95 18.33 2.33 0.95
CA GLU A 95 19.34 1.81 0.03
C GLU A 95 19.34 2.54 -1.32
N GLU A 96 18.18 2.95 -1.83
CA GLU A 96 18.04 3.55 -3.17
C GLU A 96 18.18 5.08 -3.19
N LEU A 97 17.81 5.78 -2.10
CA LEU A 97 17.88 7.24 -2.08
C LEU A 97 19.32 7.75 -2.00
N GLN A 98 19.58 8.83 -2.73
CA GLN A 98 20.86 9.53 -2.69
C GLN A 98 21.05 10.23 -1.35
N ARG A 99 22.31 10.51 -1.01
CA ARG A 99 22.67 11.14 0.27
C ARG A 99 21.97 12.48 0.47
N GLU A 100 21.84 13.26 -0.59
CA GLU A 100 21.19 14.57 -0.57
C GLU A 100 19.69 14.45 -0.29
N GLU A 101 19.04 13.43 -0.85
CA GLU A 101 17.62 13.12 -0.63
C GLU A 101 17.39 12.66 0.81
N LEU A 102 18.22 11.74 1.31
CA LEU A 102 18.20 11.30 2.70
C LEU A 102 18.42 12.47 3.68
N ALA A 103 19.40 13.33 3.41
CA ALA A 103 19.67 14.50 4.23
C ALA A 103 18.47 15.46 4.28
N SER A 104 17.75 15.63 3.17
CA SER A 104 16.53 16.46 3.11
C SER A 104 15.37 15.88 3.94
N LEU A 105 15.37 14.56 4.14
CA LEU A 105 14.44 13.85 5.03
C LEU A 105 14.90 13.89 6.50
N GLY A 106 16.09 14.41 6.78
CA GLY A 106 16.70 14.49 8.10
C GLY A 106 17.55 13.27 8.48
N ILE A 107 17.86 12.41 7.50
CA ILE A 107 18.62 11.18 7.67
C ILE A 107 20.06 11.44 7.28
N ASN A 108 20.95 11.46 8.28
CA ASN A 108 22.37 11.77 8.07
C ASN A 108 23.26 10.52 8.11
N ASN A 109 22.77 9.43 8.70
CA ASN A 109 23.45 8.14 8.80
C ASN A 109 22.46 7.01 8.49
N LEU A 110 22.96 5.78 8.31
CA LEU A 110 22.13 4.58 8.14
C LEU A 110 22.06 3.78 9.44
N SER A 111 21.65 4.45 10.53
CA SER A 111 21.48 3.81 11.83
C SER A 111 20.04 3.34 12.04
N LYS A 112 19.81 2.48 13.04
CA LYS A 112 18.46 2.03 13.41
C LYS A 112 17.55 3.18 13.85
N GLU A 113 18.11 4.26 14.39
CA GLU A 113 17.36 5.48 14.74
C GLU A 113 16.87 6.22 13.49
N ASP A 114 17.65 6.16 12.39
CA ASP A 114 17.29 6.78 11.12
C ASP A 114 16.15 6.03 10.38
N ASN A 115 16.02 4.70 10.58
CA ASN A 115 14.86 3.95 10.08
C ASN A 115 13.53 4.49 10.65
N THR A 116 13.54 4.89 11.93
CA THR A 116 12.36 5.49 12.57
C THR A 116 12.06 6.87 11.99
N ILE A 117 13.07 7.65 11.62
CA ILE A 117 12.87 8.95 10.95
C ILE A 117 12.13 8.74 9.63
N LEU A 118 12.57 7.80 8.80
CA LEU A 118 11.92 7.56 7.51
C LEU A 118 10.49 7.04 7.68
N TYR A 119 10.26 6.13 8.62
CA TYR A 119 8.92 5.65 8.95
C TYR A 119 7.97 6.80 9.33
N GLN A 120 8.45 7.77 10.12
CA GLN A 120 7.66 8.94 10.52
C GLN A 120 7.32 9.89 9.36
N LYS A 121 7.95 9.73 8.19
CA LYS A 121 7.66 10.50 6.97
C LYS A 121 6.52 9.90 6.15
N LEU A 122 6.08 8.68 6.45
CA LEU A 122 4.95 8.05 5.76
C LEU A 122 3.68 8.90 5.93
N LYS A 123 3.12 9.33 4.80
CA LYS A 123 1.87 10.08 4.71
C LYS A 123 0.90 9.39 3.79
N LEU A 124 -0.38 9.42 4.17
CA LEU A 124 -1.46 8.98 3.31
C LEU A 124 -1.52 9.89 2.08
N VAL A 125 -1.26 9.33 0.90
CA VAL A 125 -1.26 10.09 -0.36
C VAL A 125 -2.44 9.73 -1.24
N HIS A 126 -2.90 8.48 -1.22
CA HIS A 126 -4.06 8.05 -2.00
C HIS A 126 -5.03 7.14 -1.24
N ILE A 127 -6.30 7.19 -1.65
CA ILE A 127 -7.31 6.19 -1.27
C ILE A 127 -8.00 5.70 -2.53
N TRP A 128 -7.94 4.40 -2.77
CA TRP A 128 -8.54 3.73 -3.93
C TRP A 128 -9.69 2.84 -3.53
N LEU A 129 -10.69 2.74 -4.41
CA LEU A 129 -11.71 1.71 -4.37
C LEU A 129 -11.39 0.62 -5.40
N TYR A 130 -11.12 -0.60 -4.93
CA TYR A 130 -10.86 -1.74 -5.81
C TYR A 130 -12.02 -2.75 -5.78
N PRO A 131 -12.51 -3.22 -6.94
CA PRO A 131 -13.42 -4.36 -6.98
C PRO A 131 -12.66 -5.66 -6.71
N VAL A 132 -13.30 -6.51 -5.92
CA VAL A 132 -12.83 -7.88 -5.60
C VAL A 132 -13.52 -8.87 -6.52
N ASP A 133 -14.81 -8.62 -6.70
CA ASP A 133 -15.72 -9.36 -7.55
C ASP A 133 -16.78 -8.38 -8.01
N GLU A 134 -16.67 -7.94 -9.26
CA GLU A 134 -17.62 -7.01 -9.87
C GLU A 134 -19.03 -7.60 -9.93
N LEU A 135 -19.16 -8.93 -10.04
CA LEU A 135 -20.46 -9.60 -10.09
C LEU A 135 -21.14 -9.57 -8.72
N ASN A 136 -20.37 -9.75 -7.65
CA ASN A 136 -20.88 -9.74 -6.28
C ASN A 136 -20.77 -8.38 -5.58
N LYS A 137 -20.35 -7.33 -6.30
CA LYS A 137 -20.19 -5.96 -5.77
C LYS A 137 -19.40 -5.92 -4.46
N LYS A 138 -18.36 -6.74 -4.36
CA LYS A 138 -17.43 -6.72 -3.23
C LYS A 138 -16.30 -5.77 -3.55
N TYR A 139 -16.04 -4.84 -2.64
CA TYR A 139 -15.00 -3.82 -2.80
C TYR A 139 -14.12 -3.75 -1.56
N TYR A 140 -12.88 -3.35 -1.78
CA TYR A 140 -11.93 -3.01 -0.72
C TYR A 140 -11.42 -1.59 -0.93
N LEU A 141 -10.99 -0.97 0.16
CA LEU A 141 -10.27 0.28 0.14
C LEU A 141 -8.77 -0.02 0.18
N VAL A 142 -7.98 0.70 -0.61
CA VAL A 142 -6.53 0.67 -0.53
C VAL A 142 -6.04 2.08 -0.17
N PHE A 143 -5.31 2.17 0.93
CA PHE A 143 -4.73 3.41 1.43
C PHE A 143 -3.23 3.40 1.17
N ASP A 144 -2.78 4.24 0.23
CA ASP A 144 -1.37 4.32 -0.14
C ASP A 144 -0.65 5.32 0.75
N TYR A 145 0.45 4.88 1.35
CA TYR A 145 1.37 5.75 2.07
C TYR A 145 2.68 5.87 1.31
N SER A 146 3.23 7.08 1.31
CA SER A 146 4.52 7.38 0.68
C SER A 146 5.32 8.32 1.58
N ILE A 147 6.63 8.31 1.39
CA ILE A 147 7.55 9.30 1.98
C ILE A 147 7.54 10.63 1.22
N GLY A 148 6.86 10.69 0.07
CA GLY A 148 6.75 11.84 -0.81
C GLY A 148 7.07 11.47 -2.25
N LYS A 149 6.23 11.92 -3.21
CA LYS A 149 6.43 11.65 -4.65
C LYS A 149 7.67 12.32 -5.22
N GLU A 150 8.21 13.30 -4.52
CA GLU A 150 9.48 13.93 -4.84
C GLU A 150 10.69 13.01 -4.57
N TYR A 151 10.51 11.94 -3.78
CA TYR A 151 11.57 10.97 -3.45
C TYR A 151 11.41 9.66 -4.23
N ALA A 152 10.17 9.13 -4.30
CA ALA A 152 9.90 7.86 -4.97
C ALA A 152 8.43 7.74 -5.38
N ASP A 153 8.18 6.98 -6.45
CA ASP A 153 6.83 6.56 -6.84
C ASP A 153 6.31 5.39 -5.99
N ALA A 154 7.20 4.72 -5.25
CA ALA A 154 6.86 3.59 -4.40
C ALA A 154 5.88 3.96 -3.28
N VAL A 155 4.97 3.03 -2.98
CA VAL A 155 3.96 3.16 -1.93
C VAL A 155 3.85 1.89 -1.09
N ILE A 156 3.57 2.06 0.21
CA ILE A 156 3.10 0.98 1.09
C ILE A 156 1.58 1.12 1.24
N GLY A 157 0.86 0.12 0.75
CA GLY A 157 -0.59 0.05 0.73
C GLY A 157 -1.16 -0.72 1.92
N ILE A 158 -2.16 -0.15 2.57
CA ILE A 158 -3.04 -0.85 3.51
C ILE A 158 -4.35 -1.16 2.82
N ARG A 159 -4.69 -2.44 2.69
CA ARG A 159 -5.98 -2.86 2.16
C ARG A 159 -6.94 -3.18 3.28
N THR A 160 -8.16 -2.66 3.19
CA THR A 160 -9.21 -2.90 4.18
C THR A 160 -10.54 -3.24 3.52
N ASP A 161 -11.44 -3.82 4.29
CA ASP A 161 -12.87 -3.76 3.94
C ASP A 161 -13.40 -2.31 4.03
N LEU A 162 -14.66 -2.11 3.67
CA LEU A 162 -15.30 -0.77 3.72
C LEU A 162 -15.50 -0.25 5.16
N GLN A 163 -15.30 -1.09 6.18
CA GLN A 163 -15.37 -0.72 7.61
C GLN A 163 -13.99 -0.41 8.19
N GLY A 164 -12.93 -0.56 7.39
CA GLY A 164 -11.55 -0.30 7.80
C GLY A 164 -10.96 -1.44 8.63
N HIS A 165 -11.44 -2.67 8.48
CA HIS A 165 -10.75 -3.85 9.00
C HIS A 165 -9.66 -4.28 8.03
N LEU A 166 -8.46 -4.52 8.55
CA LEU A 166 -7.30 -4.95 7.77
C LEU A 166 -7.59 -6.25 7.01
N ILE A 167 -7.22 -6.27 5.73
CA ILE A 167 -7.17 -7.46 4.89
C ILE A 167 -5.72 -7.88 4.72
N ASP A 168 -4.87 -6.95 4.25
CA ASP A 168 -3.42 -7.14 4.18
C ASP A 168 -2.68 -5.80 4.03
N ILE A 169 -1.36 -5.93 4.02
CA ILE A 169 -0.38 -4.88 3.75
C ILE A 169 0.44 -5.36 2.56
N ASN A 170 0.70 -4.49 1.60
CA ASN A 170 1.59 -4.76 0.48
C ASN A 170 2.32 -3.48 0.08
N TRP A 171 3.47 -3.57 -0.58
CA TRP A 171 4.10 -2.40 -1.20
C TRP A 171 4.37 -2.64 -2.68
N GLU A 172 4.42 -1.54 -3.42
CA GLU A 172 4.68 -1.51 -4.86
C GLU A 172 5.72 -0.42 -5.14
N SER A 173 6.65 -0.70 -6.06
CA SER A 173 7.69 0.21 -6.54
C SER A 173 7.67 0.34 -8.05
#